data_AF-A0A812HMA8-F1
#
_entry.id   AF-A0A812HMA8-F1
#
_cell.length_a   1.000
_cell.length_b   1.000
_cell.length_c   1.000
_cell.angle_alpha   90.00
_cell.angle_beta   90.00
_cell.angle_gamma   90.00
#
_symmetry.space_group_name_H-M   'P 1'
#
loop_
_entity.id
_entity.type
_entity.pdbx_description
1 polymer ?
#
loop_
_entity_poly.entity_id
_entity_poly.type
_entity_poly.pdbx_seq_one_letter_code
_entity_poly.pdbx_strand_id
1 'polypeptide(L)'
;MIYYRTQSWYTQIARWYGTVWGEVKVKAIVMLIYTSASYWLCVKEGHNLGRTRKNILGSTISFLLIFRANNGYKRYMKGRAACIHFFCVLREIICTYLVFLAGGSGNRRLRWRRVGPSSRPVTQEDVEMDVDDKIASEERTEAVRWCLIMAIAFQMHARLLDQGLNKGRITEETKRRVDWDRYRIRGLTNENEFRSLDGIVRAVAAPQTGWATPQYPDLPAVEEVFGPEASTLQESVGDIEISRVPYIRLCTYLVYKLNEVGYRNMNDPRMQDKRWGMGERFVPLVTAQTMSLSYSYSEVNQIICTPLPFPYNHLCKLLLFLFFLSFPFYIEKELGLWVNVVENTLLAVALLGLDCIATELENPFGDDANDLNMYDRVATLEQEVMVFVKLCGDDACSQNFIWQDFPTEIHEGMPPVTKFLALRSQVESAGKDPDVVWGGACSRAHIYEGMRDLAEEDEEVDANFSDDS
;
A
#
# COMPACT_ATOMS: atom_id res chain seq x y z
N MET A 1 -9.47 -9.68 -0.52
CA MET A 1 -9.67 -10.84 0.40
C MET A 1 -11.14 -11.04 0.75
N ILE A 2 -11.68 -12.22 0.43
CA ILE A 2 -13.08 -12.56 0.69
C ILE A 2 -13.22 -13.23 2.06
N TYR A 3 -14.10 -12.70 2.90
CA TYR A 3 -14.51 -13.35 4.14
C TYR A 3 -15.70 -14.29 3.88
N TYR A 4 -15.69 -15.46 4.52
CA TYR A 4 -16.76 -16.46 4.43
C TYR A 4 -17.07 -17.07 5.80
N ARG A 5 -18.33 -17.46 6.02
CA ARG A 5 -18.76 -18.13 7.26
C ARG A 5 -18.53 -19.63 7.12
N THR A 6 -17.77 -20.23 8.03
CA THR A 6 -17.44 -21.67 8.01
C THR A 6 -18.64 -22.58 8.29
N GLN A 7 -19.67 -22.08 8.97
CA GLN A 7 -20.83 -22.88 9.39
C GLN A 7 -21.80 -23.24 8.24
N SER A 8 -21.83 -22.47 7.16
CA SER A 8 -22.80 -22.64 6.05
C SER A 8 -22.10 -23.08 4.76
N TRP A 9 -21.58 -24.31 4.73
CA TRP A 9 -20.82 -24.85 3.58
C TRP A 9 -21.58 -24.76 2.23
N TYR A 10 -22.90 -24.95 2.22
CA TYR A 10 -23.71 -24.86 1.00
C TYR A 10 -23.70 -23.47 0.37
N THR A 11 -23.68 -22.40 1.17
CA THR A 11 -23.58 -21.02 0.68
C THR A 11 -22.22 -20.73 0.02
N GLN A 12 -21.17 -21.47 0.40
CA GLN A 12 -19.85 -21.34 -0.18
C GLN A 12 -19.78 -22.00 -1.56
N ILE A 13 -20.42 -23.18 -1.72
CA ILE A 13 -20.47 -23.89 -3.00
C ILE A 13 -21.30 -23.14 -4.04
N ALA A 14 -22.41 -22.52 -3.63
CA ALA A 14 -23.28 -21.76 -4.53
C ALA A 14 -22.72 -20.38 -4.93
N ARG A 15 -21.57 -19.98 -4.36
CA ARG A 15 -20.93 -18.70 -4.64
C ARG A 15 -20.11 -18.78 -5.93
N TRP A 16 -20.21 -17.75 -6.76
CA TRP A 16 -19.50 -17.67 -8.03
C TRP A 16 -18.30 -16.72 -7.99
N TYR A 17 -18.44 -15.56 -7.34
CA TYR A 17 -17.40 -14.54 -7.27
C TYR A 17 -16.23 -14.93 -6.36
N GLY A 18 -15.00 -14.71 -6.84
CA GLY A 18 -13.75 -15.05 -6.15
C GLY A 18 -13.52 -16.54 -5.95
N THR A 19 -14.18 -17.35 -6.78
CA THR A 19 -13.96 -18.80 -6.85
C THR A 19 -13.26 -19.16 -8.15
N VAL A 20 -12.70 -20.37 -8.17
CA VAL A 20 -12.03 -20.97 -9.32
C VAL A 20 -12.89 -21.00 -10.60
N TRP A 21 -14.23 -20.93 -10.47
CA TRP A 21 -15.16 -21.00 -11.59
C TRP A 21 -15.02 -19.84 -12.59
N GLY A 22 -14.51 -18.68 -12.17
CA GLY A 22 -14.26 -17.54 -13.07
C GLY A 22 -13.38 -17.94 -14.26
N GLU A 23 -12.29 -18.65 -13.96
CA GLU A 23 -11.26 -19.06 -14.92
C GLU A 23 -11.51 -20.44 -15.55
N VAL A 24 -12.21 -21.33 -14.83
CA VAL A 24 -12.33 -22.74 -15.24
C VAL A 24 -13.59 -23.01 -16.04
N LYS A 25 -14.67 -22.23 -15.92
CA LYS A 25 -15.96 -22.53 -16.59
C LYS A 25 -15.87 -22.74 -18.10
N VAL A 26 -15.14 -21.87 -18.81
CA VAL A 26 -14.97 -21.98 -20.28
C VAL A 26 -14.12 -23.20 -20.62
N LYS A 27 -13.02 -23.39 -19.88
CA LYS A 27 -12.12 -24.53 -20.04
C LYS A 27 -12.89 -25.83 -19.79
N ALA A 28 -13.75 -25.89 -18.78
CA ALA A 28 -14.58 -27.06 -18.46
C ALA A 28 -15.52 -27.44 -19.61
N ILE A 29 -16.17 -26.47 -20.25
CA ILE A 29 -17.05 -26.70 -21.41
C ILE A 29 -16.22 -27.23 -22.60
N VAL A 30 -15.06 -26.63 -22.87
CA VAL A 30 -14.15 -27.10 -23.93
C VAL A 30 -13.70 -28.53 -23.65
N MET A 31 -13.34 -28.87 -22.41
CA MET A 31 -12.96 -30.22 -22.02
C MET A 31 -14.12 -31.22 -22.14
N LEU A 32 -15.35 -30.81 -21.85
CA LEU A 32 -16.54 -31.64 -22.03
C LEU A 32 -16.76 -31.97 -23.51
N ILE A 33 -16.68 -30.96 -24.39
CA ILE A 33 -16.80 -31.15 -25.83
C ILE A 33 -15.68 -32.06 -26.33
N TYR A 34 -14.45 -31.81 -25.90
CA TYR A 34 -13.28 -32.57 -26.31
C TYR A 34 -13.35 -34.04 -25.89
N THR A 35 -13.68 -34.31 -24.62
CA THR A 35 -13.83 -35.69 -24.12
C THR A 35 -14.99 -36.43 -24.80
N SER A 36 -16.08 -35.74 -25.10
CA SER A 36 -17.21 -36.31 -25.86
C SER A 36 -16.82 -36.66 -27.30
N ALA A 37 -16.10 -35.76 -27.98
CA ALA A 37 -15.62 -35.97 -29.34
C ALA A 37 -14.60 -37.12 -29.41
N SER A 38 -13.64 -37.16 -28.48
CA SER A 38 -12.69 -38.26 -28.35
C SER A 38 -13.40 -39.59 -28.08
N TYR A 39 -14.39 -39.62 -27.20
CA TYR A 39 -15.18 -40.83 -26.95
C TYR A 39 -15.85 -41.35 -28.21
N TRP A 40 -16.52 -40.47 -28.96
CA TRP A 40 -17.16 -40.84 -30.22
C TRP A 40 -16.16 -41.38 -31.25
N LEU A 41 -14.99 -40.72 -31.38
CA LEU A 41 -13.93 -41.14 -32.28
C LEU A 41 -13.36 -42.52 -31.91
N CYS A 42 -13.06 -42.76 -30.63
CA CYS A 42 -12.50 -44.02 -30.16
C CYS A 42 -13.50 -45.19 -30.23
N VAL A 43 -14.79 -44.91 -30.07
CA VAL A 43 -15.84 -45.91 -30.25
C VAL A 43 -15.97 -46.31 -31.71
N LYS A 44 -15.97 -45.32 -32.63
CA LYS A 44 -16.21 -45.52 -34.07
C LYS A 44 -14.98 -46.03 -34.83
N GLU A 45 -13.81 -45.42 -34.60
CA GLU A 45 -12.57 -45.70 -35.36
C GLU A 45 -11.63 -46.65 -34.63
N GLY A 46 -11.91 -46.97 -33.35
CA GLY A 46 -11.13 -47.95 -32.60
C GLY A 46 -9.75 -47.48 -32.12
N HIS A 47 -9.40 -46.21 -32.30
CA HIS A 47 -8.16 -45.62 -31.80
C HIS A 47 -8.17 -45.54 -30.27
N ASN A 48 -7.56 -46.50 -29.56
CA ASN A 48 -7.46 -46.52 -28.09
C ASN A 48 -6.00 -46.65 -27.65
N LEU A 49 -5.56 -45.80 -26.70
CA LEU A 49 -4.19 -45.79 -26.17
C LEU A 49 -3.92 -46.86 -25.08
N GLY A 50 -4.93 -47.68 -24.73
CA GLY A 50 -4.83 -48.79 -23.78
C GLY A 50 -5.33 -48.45 -22.37
N ARG A 51 -5.07 -49.30 -21.37
CA ARG A 51 -5.56 -49.13 -19.97
C ARG A 51 -4.49 -48.65 -18.97
N THR A 52 -3.25 -49.12 -19.09
CA THR A 52 -2.28 -49.10 -17.95
C THR A 52 -1.53 -47.77 -17.75
N ARG A 53 -1.43 -46.90 -18.76
CA ARG A 53 -0.54 -45.71 -18.71
C ARG A 53 -1.18 -44.42 -18.18
N LYS A 54 -2.51 -44.36 -18.09
CA LYS A 54 -3.28 -43.19 -17.61
C LYS A 54 -2.93 -42.82 -16.16
N ASN A 55 -2.76 -43.84 -15.30
CA ASN A 55 -2.60 -43.64 -13.86
C ASN A 55 -1.23 -43.08 -13.47
N ILE A 56 -0.16 -43.47 -14.17
CA ILE A 56 1.21 -43.01 -13.88
C ILE A 56 1.35 -41.52 -14.23
N LEU A 57 0.84 -41.11 -15.40
CA LEU A 57 0.92 -39.71 -15.81
C LEU A 57 0.02 -38.81 -14.94
N GLY A 58 -1.21 -39.25 -14.66
CA GLY A 58 -2.15 -38.51 -13.81
C GLY A 58 -1.66 -38.34 -12.37
N SER A 59 -1.10 -39.39 -11.76
CA SER A 59 -0.54 -39.32 -10.40
C SER A 59 0.67 -38.39 -10.32
N THR A 60 1.59 -38.47 -11.30
CA THR A 60 2.77 -37.59 -11.37
C THR A 60 2.38 -36.12 -11.48
N ILE A 61 1.38 -35.80 -12.31
CA ILE A 61 0.92 -34.42 -12.51
C ILE A 61 0.19 -33.89 -11.29
N SER A 62 -0.67 -34.71 -10.68
CA SER A 62 -1.34 -34.35 -9.43
C SER A 62 -0.32 -34.00 -8.35
N PHE A 63 0.73 -34.80 -8.22
CA PHE A 63 1.84 -34.52 -7.31
C PHE A 63 2.51 -33.18 -7.64
N LEU A 64 2.95 -32.96 -8.89
CA LEU A 64 3.62 -31.71 -9.29
C LEU A 64 2.77 -30.47 -9.03
N LEU A 65 1.47 -30.52 -9.32
CA LEU A 65 0.56 -29.40 -9.07
C LEU A 65 0.36 -29.14 -7.57
N ILE A 66 0.31 -30.19 -6.73
CA ILE A 66 0.26 -30.04 -5.27
C ILE A 66 1.53 -29.33 -4.76
N PHE A 67 2.72 -29.71 -5.24
CA PHE A 67 3.95 -28.98 -4.88
C PHE A 67 3.91 -27.53 -5.32
N ARG A 68 3.38 -27.26 -6.52
CA ARG A 68 3.23 -25.90 -7.01
C ARG A 68 2.29 -25.10 -6.10
N ALA A 69 1.11 -25.64 -5.78
CA ALA A 69 0.15 -25.00 -4.89
C ALA A 69 0.74 -24.77 -3.49
N ASN A 70 1.48 -25.73 -2.93
CA ASN A 70 2.17 -25.58 -1.66
C ASN A 70 3.24 -24.48 -1.69
N ASN A 71 3.97 -24.35 -2.78
CA ASN A 71 4.96 -23.28 -2.95
C ASN A 71 4.28 -21.91 -3.09
N GLY A 72 3.17 -21.82 -3.84
CA GLY A 72 2.33 -20.63 -3.89
C GLY A 72 1.81 -20.23 -2.51
N TYR A 73 1.22 -21.18 -1.77
CA TYR A 73 0.72 -20.95 -0.41
C TYR A 73 1.81 -20.44 0.56
N LYS A 74 3.03 -21.00 0.51
CA LYS A 74 4.15 -20.51 1.33
C LYS A 74 4.49 -19.05 1.01
N ARG A 75 4.50 -18.67 -0.27
CA ARG A 75 4.72 -17.28 -0.70
C ARG A 75 3.61 -16.36 -0.24
N TYR A 76 2.35 -16.78 -0.40
CA TYR A 76 1.18 -16.06 0.10
C TYR A 76 1.29 -15.77 1.60
N MET A 77 1.59 -16.81 2.40
CA MET A 77 1.72 -16.64 3.86
C MET A 77 2.91 -15.78 4.26
N LYS A 78 4.05 -15.89 3.55
CA LYS A 78 5.20 -15.01 3.77
C LYS A 78 4.85 -13.55 3.45
N GLY A 79 4.18 -13.31 2.32
CA GLY A 79 3.75 -11.97 1.91
C GLY A 79 2.78 -11.35 2.89
N ARG A 80 1.82 -12.15 3.37
CA ARG A 80 0.89 -11.73 4.42
C ARG A 80 1.61 -11.35 5.72
N ALA A 81 2.57 -12.16 6.16
CA ALA A 81 3.33 -11.89 7.38
C ALA A 81 4.16 -10.59 7.25
N ALA A 82 4.88 -10.42 6.15
CA ALA A 82 5.67 -9.21 5.88
C ALA A 82 4.79 -7.96 5.78
N CYS A 83 3.63 -8.05 5.12
CA CYS A 83 2.66 -6.96 5.03
C CYS A 83 2.11 -6.56 6.40
N ILE A 84 1.68 -7.53 7.22
CA ILE A 84 1.20 -7.26 8.58
C ILE A 84 2.31 -6.61 9.41
N HIS A 85 3.53 -7.14 9.34
CA HIS A 85 4.67 -6.59 10.06
C HIS A 85 4.97 -5.15 9.64
N PHE A 86 4.92 -4.83 8.33
CA PHE A 86 5.10 -3.48 7.81
C PHE A 86 4.12 -2.47 8.44
N PHE A 87 2.82 -2.78 8.45
CA PHE A 87 1.81 -1.90 9.05
C PHE A 87 1.92 -1.82 10.58
N CYS A 88 2.33 -2.91 11.25
CA CYS A 88 2.63 -2.87 12.68
C CYS A 88 3.79 -1.91 12.96
N VAL A 89 4.88 -1.98 12.20
CA VAL A 89 6.02 -1.07 12.38
C VAL A 89 5.63 0.38 12.14
N LEU A 90 4.83 0.69 11.10
CA LEU A 90 4.31 2.04 10.89
C LEU A 90 3.51 2.55 12.10
N ARG A 91 2.65 1.70 12.66
CA ARG A 91 1.89 2.03 13.87
C ARG A 91 2.83 2.33 15.04
N GLU A 92 3.84 1.48 15.25
CA GLU A 92 4.81 1.66 16.33
C GLU A 92 5.62 2.95 16.18
N ILE A 93 6.00 3.33 14.96
CA ILE A 93 6.64 4.63 14.70
C ILE A 93 5.71 5.76 15.14
N ILE A 94 4.45 5.75 14.69
CA ILE A 94 3.48 6.78 15.07
C ILE A 94 3.30 6.84 16.60
N CYS A 95 3.13 5.70 17.25
CA CYS A 95 3.05 5.62 18.71
C CYS A 95 4.29 6.18 19.40
N THR A 96 5.50 5.88 18.90
CA THR A 96 6.75 6.45 19.42
C THR A 96 6.70 7.98 19.40
N TYR A 97 6.33 8.60 18.27
CA TYR A 97 6.23 10.06 18.17
C TYR A 97 5.12 10.64 19.05
N LEU A 98 3.94 9.99 19.13
CA LEU A 98 2.83 10.48 19.94
C LEU A 98 3.10 10.38 21.45
N VAL A 99 3.81 9.34 21.90
CA VAL A 99 4.03 9.07 23.34
C VAL A 99 5.32 9.68 23.87
N PHE A 100 6.44 9.60 23.12
CA PHE A 100 7.74 10.07 23.62
C PHE A 100 7.94 11.58 23.50
N LEU A 101 7.43 12.21 22.44
CA LEU A 101 7.48 13.67 22.35
C LEU A 101 6.55 14.26 23.39
N ALA A 102 7.10 14.94 24.39
CA ALA A 102 6.32 15.64 25.39
C ALA A 102 5.97 17.04 24.87
N GLY A 103 4.69 17.30 24.62
CA GLY A 103 4.15 18.62 24.27
C GLY A 103 2.68 18.56 23.84
N GLY A 104 2.17 19.63 23.25
CA GLY A 104 0.78 19.75 22.77
C GLY A 104 -0.24 20.13 23.86
N SER A 105 -1.51 20.27 23.46
CA SER A 105 -2.59 20.75 24.35
C SER A 105 -2.77 19.88 25.61
N GLY A 106 -2.54 18.57 25.51
CA GLY A 106 -2.63 17.62 26.62
C GLY A 106 -1.57 17.84 27.70
N ASN A 107 -0.35 18.27 27.35
CA ASN A 107 0.70 18.56 28.33
C ASN A 107 0.48 19.89 29.07
N ARG A 108 -0.37 20.80 28.55
CA ARG A 108 -0.85 21.96 29.31
C ARG A 108 -1.51 21.52 30.62
N ARG A 109 -2.25 20.39 30.60
CA ARG A 109 -2.89 19.76 31.78
C ARG A 109 -1.93 19.19 32.80
N LEU A 110 -0.64 19.05 32.48
CA LEU A 110 0.38 18.67 33.46
C LEU A 110 1.13 19.91 33.98
N ARG A 111 1.28 20.96 33.16
CA ARG A 111 1.87 22.26 33.56
C ARG A 111 0.97 23.04 34.51
N TRP A 112 -0.37 23.01 34.35
CA TRP A 112 -1.30 23.68 35.29
C TRP A 112 -1.08 23.27 36.75
N ARG A 113 -0.63 22.02 36.98
CA ARG A 113 -0.36 21.45 38.30
C ARG A 113 0.94 21.95 38.94
N ARG A 114 1.80 22.62 38.16
CA ARG A 114 3.08 23.21 38.62
C ARG A 114 3.01 24.71 38.84
N VAL A 115 1.95 25.39 38.39
CA VAL A 115 1.78 26.81 38.69
C VAL A 115 1.53 26.90 40.19
N GLY A 116 2.39 27.63 40.91
CA GLY A 116 2.33 27.78 42.36
C GLY A 116 1.00 28.36 42.86
N PRO A 117 0.80 28.52 44.18
CA PRO A 117 -0.47 28.97 44.74
C PRO A 117 -0.77 30.41 44.31
N SER A 118 -1.39 30.56 43.15
CA SER A 118 -1.86 31.84 42.64
C SER A 118 -3.26 32.11 43.23
N SER A 119 -3.57 33.37 43.51
CA SER A 119 -4.83 33.80 44.14
C SER A 119 -6.07 33.56 43.28
N ARG A 120 -5.90 33.09 42.03
CA ARG A 120 -6.98 32.71 41.11
C ARG A 120 -6.80 31.24 40.71
N PRO A 121 -7.90 30.47 40.54
CA PRO A 121 -7.81 29.14 39.94
C PRO A 121 -7.32 29.31 38.50
N VAL A 122 -6.10 28.85 38.21
CA VAL A 122 -5.58 28.76 36.84
C VAL A 122 -6.35 27.66 36.15
N THR A 123 -7.14 27.99 35.13
CA THR A 123 -7.86 27.02 34.31
C THR A 123 -6.95 26.53 33.17
N GLN A 124 -7.33 25.42 32.52
CA GLN A 124 -6.57 24.89 31.38
C GLN A 124 -6.47 25.91 30.22
N GLU A 125 -7.47 26.79 30.10
CA GLU A 125 -7.56 27.84 29.08
C GLU A 125 -6.58 29.00 29.33
N ASP A 126 -6.17 29.22 30.58
CA ASP A 126 -5.24 30.30 30.97
C ASP A 126 -3.77 29.98 30.64
N VAL A 127 -3.45 28.75 30.23
CA VAL A 127 -2.08 28.32 29.90
C VAL A 127 -1.86 28.37 28.39
N GLU A 128 -1.17 29.42 27.93
CA GLU A 128 -0.77 29.58 26.54
C GLU A 128 0.18 28.49 26.07
N MET A 129 0.14 28.23 24.76
CA MET A 129 0.99 27.23 24.11
C MET A 129 2.39 27.78 23.93
N ASP A 130 3.36 27.13 24.57
CA ASP A 130 4.77 27.46 24.42
C ASP A 130 5.28 27.01 23.05
N VAL A 131 6.41 27.58 22.62
CA VAL A 131 7.08 27.24 21.36
C VAL A 131 7.43 25.76 21.32
N ASP A 132 7.90 25.18 22.43
CA ASP A 132 8.18 23.74 22.56
C ASP A 132 6.92 22.87 22.33
N ASP A 133 5.75 23.34 22.78
CA ASP A 133 4.49 22.60 22.60
C ASP A 133 4.02 22.63 21.14
N LYS A 134 4.20 23.76 20.45
CA LYS A 134 3.91 23.90 19.02
C LYS A 134 4.81 23.00 18.18
N ILE A 135 6.11 23.02 18.46
CA ILE A 135 7.08 22.16 17.77
C ILE A 135 6.72 20.68 17.99
N ALA A 136 6.39 20.25 19.21
CA ALA A 136 5.99 18.87 19.46
C ALA A 136 4.72 18.45 18.68
N SER A 137 3.70 19.32 18.62
CA SER A 137 2.48 19.07 17.84
C SER A 137 2.76 18.99 16.33
N GLU A 138 3.69 19.79 15.83
CA GLU A 138 4.13 19.77 14.44
C GLU A 138 4.86 18.48 14.10
N GLU A 139 5.82 18.06 14.92
CA GLU A 139 6.58 16.82 14.72
C GLU A 139 5.68 15.57 14.75
N ARG A 140 4.66 15.56 15.62
CA ARG A 140 3.62 14.52 15.63
C ARG A 140 2.83 14.53 14.32
N THR A 141 2.45 15.72 13.84
CA THR A 141 1.71 15.88 12.57
C THR A 141 2.56 15.37 11.39
N GLU A 142 3.84 15.73 11.33
CA GLU A 142 4.78 15.27 10.32
C GLU A 142 4.99 13.76 10.36
N ALA A 143 5.23 13.18 11.53
CA ALA A 143 5.46 11.74 11.68
C ALA A 143 4.24 10.93 11.23
N VAL A 144 3.04 11.36 11.64
CA VAL A 144 1.76 10.76 11.20
C VAL A 144 1.64 10.85 9.68
N ARG A 145 1.81 12.05 9.11
CA ARG A 145 1.69 12.32 7.69
C ARG A 145 2.64 11.47 6.85
N TRP A 146 3.93 11.42 7.20
CA TRP A 146 4.92 10.60 6.48
C TRP A 146 4.66 9.10 6.62
N CYS A 147 4.16 8.62 7.76
CA CYS A 147 3.77 7.22 7.92
C CYS A 147 2.55 6.86 7.06
N LEU A 148 1.56 7.75 6.94
CA LEU A 148 0.41 7.56 6.06
C LEU A 148 0.83 7.59 4.58
N ILE A 149 1.69 8.53 4.18
CA ILE A 149 2.28 8.58 2.84
C ILE A 149 3.04 7.28 2.55
N MET A 150 3.80 6.76 3.51
CA MET A 150 4.51 5.48 3.38
C MET A 150 3.54 4.30 3.18
N ALA A 151 2.42 4.27 3.90
CA ALA A 151 1.41 3.23 3.73
C ALA A 151 0.78 3.24 2.33
N ILE A 152 0.43 4.44 1.83
CA ILE A 152 -0.13 4.63 0.48
C ILE A 152 0.92 4.30 -0.60
N ALA A 153 2.15 4.79 -0.42
CA ALA A 153 3.26 4.52 -1.33
C ALA A 153 3.62 3.03 -1.40
N PHE A 154 3.49 2.30 -0.29
CA PHE A 154 3.71 0.85 -0.25
C PHE A 154 2.67 0.10 -1.08
N GLN A 155 1.40 0.47 -0.96
CA GLN A 155 0.32 -0.06 -1.80
C GLN A 155 0.58 0.23 -3.29
N MET A 156 0.87 1.48 -3.62
CA MET A 156 1.18 1.90 -5.00
C MET A 156 2.39 1.14 -5.55
N HIS A 157 3.43 0.97 -4.73
CA HIS A 157 4.64 0.23 -5.09
C HIS A 157 4.34 -1.23 -5.41
N ALA A 158 3.53 -1.91 -4.59
CA ALA A 158 3.17 -3.30 -4.82
C ALA A 158 2.49 -3.51 -6.19
N ARG A 159 1.59 -2.61 -6.58
CA ARG A 159 0.94 -2.61 -7.91
C ARG A 159 1.93 -2.37 -9.05
N LEU A 160 2.76 -1.33 -8.92
CA LEU A 160 3.75 -0.96 -9.94
C LEU A 160 4.82 -2.04 -10.12
N LEU A 161 5.15 -2.79 -9.08
CA LEU A 161 6.18 -3.82 -9.16
C LEU A 161 5.71 -5.02 -9.99
N ASP A 162 4.49 -5.51 -9.78
CA ASP A 162 3.98 -6.71 -10.48
C ASP A 162 3.85 -6.48 -11.99
N GLN A 163 3.15 -5.42 -12.39
CA GLN A 163 2.87 -5.14 -13.80
C GLN A 163 3.97 -4.29 -14.42
N GLY A 164 4.31 -3.18 -13.78
CA GLY A 164 5.21 -2.17 -14.33
C GLY A 164 6.65 -2.61 -14.45
N LEU A 165 7.33 -2.76 -13.32
CA LEU A 165 8.79 -2.89 -13.28
C LEU A 165 9.27 -4.25 -13.78
N ASN A 166 8.49 -5.31 -13.53
CA ASN A 166 8.82 -6.66 -13.96
C ASN A 166 8.39 -6.95 -15.40
N LYS A 167 7.20 -6.49 -15.83
CA LYS A 167 6.68 -6.79 -17.19
C LYS A 167 6.94 -5.65 -18.18
N GLY A 168 7.33 -4.47 -17.73
CA GLY A 168 7.62 -3.27 -18.55
C GLY A 168 6.38 -2.55 -19.07
N ARG A 169 5.18 -2.91 -18.59
CA ARG A 169 3.91 -2.31 -19.04
C ARG A 169 2.86 -2.34 -17.93
N ILE A 170 2.02 -1.32 -17.85
CA ILE A 170 0.86 -1.29 -16.97
C ILE A 170 -0.43 -1.17 -17.77
N THR A 171 -1.48 -1.80 -17.26
CA THR A 171 -2.83 -1.62 -17.80
C THR A 171 -3.36 -0.24 -17.42
N GLU A 172 -4.35 0.25 -18.16
CA GLU A 172 -5.03 1.52 -17.88
C GLU A 172 -5.69 1.52 -16.49
N GLU A 173 -6.30 0.40 -16.08
CA GLU A 173 -6.90 0.26 -14.75
C GLU A 173 -5.85 0.41 -13.63
N THR A 174 -4.70 -0.25 -13.77
CA THR A 174 -3.60 -0.14 -12.81
C THR A 174 -3.07 1.29 -12.77
N LYS A 175 -2.96 1.96 -13.93
CA LYS A 175 -2.58 3.37 -14.00
C LYS A 175 -3.55 4.25 -13.20
N ARG A 176 -4.86 4.10 -13.42
CA ARG A 176 -5.89 4.85 -12.68
C ARG A 176 -5.78 4.63 -11.17
N ARG A 177 -5.55 3.39 -10.72
CA ARG A 177 -5.32 3.08 -9.28
C ARG A 177 -4.05 3.74 -8.73
N VAL A 178 -2.97 3.77 -9.50
CA VAL A 178 -1.72 4.45 -9.13
C VAL A 178 -1.92 5.96 -9.06
N ASP A 179 -2.65 6.53 -10.02
CA ASP A 179 -2.99 7.94 -10.06
C ASP A 179 -3.87 8.35 -8.87
N TRP A 180 -4.75 7.46 -8.42
CA TRP A 180 -5.52 7.65 -7.19
C TRP A 180 -4.62 7.66 -5.95
N ASP A 181 -3.70 6.72 -5.83
CA ASP A 181 -2.73 6.70 -4.73
C ASP A 181 -1.87 7.99 -4.73
N ARG A 182 -1.46 8.48 -5.92
CA ARG A 182 -0.74 9.76 -6.08
C ARG A 182 -1.58 10.94 -5.58
N TYR A 183 -2.87 10.99 -5.92
CA TYR A 183 -3.78 12.04 -5.45
C TYR A 183 -3.89 12.04 -3.92
N ARG A 184 -3.99 10.86 -3.29
CA ARG A 184 -3.99 10.74 -1.82
C ARG A 184 -2.69 11.23 -1.19
N ILE A 185 -1.53 10.92 -1.79
CA ILE A 185 -0.23 11.43 -1.34
C ILE A 185 -0.20 12.96 -1.44
N ARG A 186 -0.76 13.54 -2.50
CA ARG A 186 -0.85 15.01 -2.64
C ARG A 186 -1.67 15.66 -1.54
N GLY A 187 -2.77 15.02 -1.13
CA GLY A 187 -3.61 15.48 0.00
C GLY A 187 -2.88 15.47 1.36
N LEU A 188 -1.73 14.78 1.46
CA LEU A 188 -0.89 14.70 2.65
C LEU A 188 0.45 15.44 2.47
N THR A 189 0.67 16.17 1.38
CA THR A 189 1.96 16.82 1.10
C THR A 189 1.79 18.27 0.67
N ASN A 190 2.83 19.06 0.90
CA ASN A 190 2.91 20.41 0.32
C ASN A 190 3.34 20.31 -1.16
N GLU A 191 3.16 21.37 -1.94
CA GLU A 191 3.45 21.36 -3.39
C GLU A 191 4.89 20.92 -3.72
N ASN A 192 5.88 21.45 -3.01
CA ASN A 192 7.29 21.14 -3.24
C ASN A 192 7.65 19.69 -2.88
N GLU A 193 7.07 19.17 -1.80
CA GLU A 193 7.26 17.78 -1.38
C GLU A 193 6.61 16.84 -2.40
N PHE A 194 5.39 17.19 -2.84
CA PHE A 194 4.69 16.42 -3.85
C PHE A 194 5.46 16.41 -5.18
N ARG A 195 5.95 17.55 -5.67
CA ARG A 195 6.77 17.63 -6.89
C ARG A 195 7.99 16.69 -6.80
N SER A 196 8.62 16.62 -5.64
CA SER A 196 9.76 15.72 -5.40
C SER A 196 9.36 14.23 -5.43
N LEU A 197 8.26 13.86 -4.75
CA LEU A 197 7.74 12.49 -4.74
C LEU A 197 7.21 12.06 -6.11
N ASP A 198 6.47 12.94 -6.76
CA ASP A 198 5.87 12.70 -8.07
C ASP A 198 6.96 12.58 -9.15
N GLY A 199 8.04 13.36 -9.05
CA GLY A 199 9.22 13.20 -9.91
C GLY A 199 9.82 11.80 -9.85
N ILE A 200 9.84 11.16 -8.67
CA ILE A 200 10.31 9.76 -8.52
C ILE A 200 9.35 8.78 -9.21
N VAL A 201 8.04 9.00 -9.08
CA VAL A 201 7.03 8.14 -9.72
C VAL A 201 7.07 8.30 -11.24
N ARG A 202 7.12 9.54 -11.75
CA ARG A 202 7.23 9.83 -13.18
C ARG A 202 8.54 9.35 -13.79
N ALA A 203 9.64 9.31 -13.03
CA ALA A 203 10.91 8.76 -13.51
C ALA A 203 10.81 7.25 -13.88
N VAL A 204 9.78 6.56 -13.39
CA VAL A 204 9.50 5.16 -13.77
C VAL A 204 8.88 5.06 -15.18
N ALA A 205 8.36 6.14 -15.77
CA ALA A 205 7.75 6.17 -17.10
C ALA A 205 8.77 6.11 -18.26
N ALA A 206 8.48 5.35 -19.33
CA ALA A 206 9.22 5.44 -20.59
C ALA A 206 8.27 5.64 -21.80
N PRO A 207 8.53 6.60 -22.71
CA PRO A 207 9.34 7.81 -22.52
C PRO A 207 8.69 8.71 -21.45
N GLN A 208 9.40 9.71 -20.93
CA GLN A 208 8.93 10.64 -19.88
C GLN A 208 7.59 11.39 -20.20
N THR A 209 7.04 11.15 -21.39
CA THR A 209 5.78 11.65 -21.92
C THR A 209 4.54 10.81 -21.57
N GLY A 210 4.69 9.55 -21.12
CA GLY A 210 3.55 8.62 -20.96
C GLY A 210 2.71 8.79 -19.69
N TRP A 211 3.22 9.50 -18.69
CA TRP A 211 2.55 9.69 -17.39
C TRP A 211 1.83 11.04 -17.34
N ALA A 212 0.72 11.12 -18.07
CA ALA A 212 -0.17 12.28 -18.06
C ALA A 212 -0.77 12.55 -16.66
N THR A 213 -1.20 13.79 -16.45
CA THR A 213 -2.00 14.17 -15.27
C THR A 213 -3.29 13.33 -15.24
N PRO A 214 -3.71 12.84 -14.07
CA PRO A 214 -4.96 12.10 -13.96
C PRO A 214 -6.14 12.98 -14.39
N GLN A 215 -7.06 12.43 -15.18
CA GLN A 215 -8.34 13.08 -15.48
C GLN A 215 -9.42 12.41 -14.65
N TYR A 216 -9.88 13.09 -13.60
CA TYR A 216 -11.03 12.67 -12.80
C TYR A 216 -12.14 13.70 -13.02
N PRO A 217 -13.17 13.39 -13.84
CA PRO A 217 -14.24 14.33 -14.16
C PRO A 217 -14.98 14.85 -12.92
N ASP A 218 -15.08 13.99 -11.89
CA ASP A 218 -15.84 14.24 -10.66
C ASP A 218 -15.03 14.93 -9.55
N LEU A 219 -13.71 15.12 -9.70
CA LEU A 219 -12.87 15.79 -8.72
C LEU A 219 -12.54 17.23 -9.17
N PRO A 220 -12.99 18.28 -8.45
CA PRO A 220 -12.64 19.65 -8.79
C PRO A 220 -11.13 19.90 -8.61
N ALA A 221 -10.55 20.71 -9.50
CA ALA A 221 -9.19 21.24 -9.39
C ALA A 221 -8.03 20.22 -9.46
N VAL A 222 -8.21 19.02 -10.04
CA VAL A 222 -7.11 18.05 -10.23
C VAL A 222 -5.90 18.67 -10.97
N GLU A 223 -6.14 19.53 -11.96
CA GLU A 223 -5.07 20.23 -12.67
C GLU A 223 -4.30 21.23 -11.79
N GLU A 224 -4.97 21.90 -10.84
CA GLU A 224 -4.31 22.78 -9.86
C GLU A 224 -3.53 21.97 -8.80
N VAL A 225 -4.03 20.77 -8.47
CA VAL A 225 -3.45 19.86 -7.47
C VAL A 225 -2.13 19.22 -7.94
N PHE A 226 -2.02 18.89 -9.24
CA PHE A 226 -0.82 18.30 -9.85
C PHE A 226 0.08 19.31 -10.59
N GLY A 227 -0.37 20.56 -10.78
CA GLY A 227 0.39 21.67 -11.35
C GLY A 227 0.44 21.74 -12.89
N PRO A 228 0.91 22.89 -13.45
CA PRO A 228 0.88 23.19 -14.88
C PRO A 228 1.99 22.52 -15.72
N GLU A 229 2.89 21.71 -15.13
CA GLU A 229 3.76 20.76 -15.88
C GLU A 229 2.95 19.59 -16.49
N ALA A 230 1.67 19.87 -16.78
CA ALA A 230 0.74 19.08 -17.53
C ALA A 230 1.27 18.99 -18.96
N SER A 231 2.03 17.94 -19.23
CA SER A 231 2.33 17.56 -20.60
C SER A 231 1.01 17.40 -21.35
N THR A 232 0.82 18.26 -22.34
CA THR A 232 -0.18 18.18 -23.40
C THR A 232 0.03 16.89 -24.20
N LEU A 233 -0.28 15.71 -23.66
CA LEU A 233 -0.12 14.44 -24.37
C LEU A 233 -1.25 13.46 -24.07
N GLN A 234 -2.15 13.42 -25.06
CA GLN A 234 -2.98 12.34 -25.61
C GLN A 234 -3.30 11.14 -24.69
N GLU A 235 -4.60 10.88 -24.52
CA GLU A 235 -5.15 9.60 -24.04
C GLU A 235 -4.39 8.45 -24.71
N SER A 236 -3.58 7.72 -23.93
CA SER A 236 -2.92 6.53 -24.42
C SER A 236 -3.99 5.46 -24.62
N VAL A 237 -4.35 5.19 -25.87
CA VAL A 237 -5.20 4.06 -26.24
C VAL A 237 -4.37 2.78 -26.06
N GLY A 238 -4.30 2.24 -24.84
CA GLY A 238 -3.66 0.96 -24.53
C GLY A 238 -2.71 0.94 -23.33
N ASP A 239 -1.96 -0.17 -23.21
CA ASP A 239 -0.97 -0.39 -22.15
C ASP A 239 0.14 0.67 -22.16
N ILE A 240 0.52 1.17 -20.99
CA ILE A 240 1.55 2.20 -20.84
C ILE A 240 2.90 1.53 -20.60
N GLU A 241 3.90 1.89 -21.40
CA GLU A 241 5.26 1.38 -21.24
C GLU A 241 5.95 1.98 -20.01
N ILE A 242 6.63 1.12 -19.27
CA ILE A 242 7.34 1.46 -18.05
C ILE A 242 8.84 1.22 -18.23
N SER A 243 9.62 2.22 -17.82
CA SER A 243 11.07 2.15 -17.78
C SER A 243 11.53 1.03 -16.84
N ARG A 244 12.42 0.18 -17.34
CA ARG A 244 13.08 -0.88 -16.56
C ARG A 244 14.44 -0.46 -16.00
N VAL A 245 14.83 0.79 -16.25
CA VAL A 245 16.09 1.35 -15.73
C VAL A 245 15.99 1.42 -14.19
N PRO A 246 17.07 1.09 -13.46
CA PRO A 246 17.06 1.21 -12.01
C PRO A 246 16.92 2.68 -11.58
N TYR A 247 15.86 3.00 -10.87
CA TYR A 247 15.62 4.29 -10.21
C TYR A 247 15.40 4.09 -8.71
N ILE A 248 15.58 5.16 -7.94
CA ILE A 248 15.20 5.16 -6.53
C ILE A 248 13.72 4.83 -6.39
N ARG A 249 13.39 3.92 -5.47
CA ARG A 249 11.99 3.56 -5.20
C ARG A 249 11.41 4.54 -4.19
N LEU A 250 10.14 4.90 -4.39
CA LEU A 250 9.44 5.87 -3.54
C LEU A 250 9.50 5.49 -2.04
N CYS A 251 9.25 4.22 -1.71
CA CYS A 251 9.33 3.74 -0.32
C CYS A 251 10.73 3.93 0.27
N THR A 252 11.80 3.74 -0.50
CA THR A 252 13.18 3.97 -0.01
C THR A 252 13.43 5.46 0.29
N TYR A 253 12.93 6.35 -0.57
CA TYR A 253 12.99 7.80 -0.32
C TYR A 253 12.20 8.18 0.94
N LEU A 254 11.03 7.57 1.15
CA LEU A 254 10.19 7.85 2.31
C LEU A 254 10.81 7.34 3.62
N VAL A 255 11.58 6.24 3.60
CA VAL A 255 12.37 5.80 4.77
C VAL A 255 13.41 6.87 5.12
N TYR A 256 14.06 7.46 4.12
CA TYR A 256 14.98 8.57 4.34
C TYR A 256 14.25 9.77 4.98
N LYS A 257 13.07 10.14 4.48
CA LYS A 257 12.25 11.21 5.08
C LYS A 257 11.83 10.93 6.53
N LEU A 258 11.42 9.71 6.85
CA LEU A 258 11.10 9.33 8.24
C LEU A 258 12.31 9.42 9.17
N ASN A 259 13.50 9.05 8.69
CA ASN A 259 14.73 9.21 9.45
C ASN A 259 15.12 10.69 9.59
N GLU A 260 14.96 11.49 8.53
CA GLU A 260 15.22 12.94 8.56
C GLU A 260 14.42 13.62 9.68
N VAL A 261 13.13 13.32 9.81
CA VAL A 261 12.28 13.82 10.91
C VAL A 261 12.85 13.42 12.28
N GLY A 262 13.25 12.15 12.44
CA GLY A 262 13.82 11.65 13.69
C GLY A 262 15.14 12.32 14.09
N TYR A 263 16.07 12.45 13.13
CA TYR A 263 17.37 13.07 13.36
C TYR A 263 17.29 14.59 13.46
N ARG A 264 16.34 15.25 12.79
CA ARG A 264 16.12 16.69 12.93
C ARG A 264 15.78 17.06 14.37
N ASN A 265 14.97 16.25 15.04
CA ASN A 265 14.65 16.43 16.46
C ASN A 265 15.85 16.21 17.39
N MET A 266 16.80 15.36 17.00
CA MET A 266 18.07 15.21 17.70
C MET A 266 19.00 16.41 17.51
N ASN A 267 18.93 17.08 16.37
CA ASN A 267 19.81 18.22 16.07
C ASN A 267 19.23 19.55 16.55
N ASP A 268 18.00 19.58 17.07
CA ASP A 268 17.40 20.78 17.65
C ASP A 268 17.87 21.00 19.09
N PRO A 269 18.60 22.10 19.37
CA PRO A 269 19.03 22.44 20.73
C PRO A 269 17.86 22.58 21.70
N ARG A 270 16.68 23.01 21.24
CA ARG A 270 15.50 23.15 22.11
C ARG A 270 14.93 21.81 22.54
N MET A 271 15.19 20.74 21.80
CA MET A 271 14.77 19.40 22.16
C MET A 271 15.86 18.60 22.91
N GLN A 272 17.09 19.13 22.96
CA GLN A 272 18.18 18.51 23.73
C GLN A 272 17.99 18.69 25.24
N ASP A 273 18.60 17.78 26.01
CA ASP A 273 18.63 17.78 27.48
C ASP A 273 17.26 17.80 28.20
N LYS A 274 16.18 17.55 27.46
CA LYS A 274 14.86 17.37 28.03
C LYS A 274 14.78 16.02 28.75
N ARG A 275 13.94 15.94 29.79
CA ARG A 275 13.80 14.76 30.68
C ARG A 275 13.43 13.45 29.94
N TRP A 276 12.91 13.54 28.72
CA TRP A 276 12.52 12.40 27.89
C TRP A 276 13.64 11.85 26.99
N GLY A 277 14.79 12.53 26.89
CA GLY A 277 16.02 12.00 26.29
C GLY A 277 15.94 11.72 24.78
N MET A 278 15.83 12.79 23.96
CA MET A 278 15.67 12.69 22.50
C MET A 278 16.84 11.98 21.80
N GLY A 279 18.08 12.41 22.02
CA GLY A 279 19.24 11.79 21.36
C GLY A 279 19.50 10.34 21.81
N GLU A 280 19.44 10.06 23.12
CA GLU A 280 19.86 8.77 23.67
C GLU A 280 18.79 7.68 23.59
N ARG A 281 17.50 8.02 23.69
CA ARG A 281 16.40 7.04 23.79
C ARG A 281 15.51 7.02 22.57
N PHE A 282 15.18 8.18 22.01
CA PHE A 282 14.23 8.29 20.91
C PHE A 282 14.86 7.90 19.57
N VAL A 283 16.03 8.43 19.23
CA VAL A 283 16.69 8.15 17.94
C VAL A 283 16.98 6.66 17.75
N PRO A 284 17.60 5.92 18.70
CA PRO A 284 17.86 4.49 18.49
C PRO A 284 16.57 3.69 18.28
N LEU A 285 15.48 4.06 18.95
CA LEU A 285 14.18 3.41 18.79
C LEU A 285 13.60 3.65 17.40
N VAL A 286 13.55 4.90 16.94
CA VAL A 286 13.05 5.25 15.61
C VAL A 286 13.92 4.63 14.52
N THR A 287 15.24 4.65 14.65
CA THR A 287 16.16 4.01 13.68
C THR A 287 15.96 2.50 13.62
N ALA A 288 15.75 1.82 14.76
CA ALA A 288 15.46 0.39 14.77
C ALA A 288 14.11 0.07 14.10
N GLN A 289 13.11 0.92 14.32
CA GLN A 289 11.80 0.79 13.67
C GLN A 289 11.89 1.06 12.16
N THR A 290 12.59 2.10 11.69
CA THR A 290 12.75 2.38 10.25
C THR A 290 13.60 1.34 9.53
N MET A 291 14.59 0.74 10.21
CA MET A 291 15.31 -0.43 9.70
C MET A 291 14.38 -1.65 9.54
N SER A 292 13.53 -1.92 10.52
CA SER A 292 12.53 -3.01 10.47
C SER A 292 11.49 -2.79 9.36
N LEU A 293 11.10 -1.53 9.13
CA LEU A 293 10.23 -1.11 8.04
C LEU A 293 10.87 -1.41 6.68
N SER A 294 12.16 -1.05 6.54
CA SER A 294 12.95 -1.29 5.32
C SER A 294 13.11 -2.79 5.03
N TYR A 295 13.32 -3.60 6.07
CA TYR A 295 13.39 -5.05 5.93
C TYR A 295 12.08 -5.64 5.41
N SER A 296 10.95 -5.25 6.01
CA SER A 296 9.61 -5.72 5.61
C SER A 296 9.29 -5.33 4.16
N TYR A 297 9.64 -4.09 3.78
CA TYR A 297 9.55 -3.62 2.40
C TYR A 297 10.40 -4.48 1.45
N SER A 298 11.65 -4.78 1.83
CA SER A 298 12.54 -5.62 1.03
C SER A 298 12.01 -7.05 0.88
N GLU A 299 11.38 -7.62 1.91
CA GLU A 299 10.75 -8.94 1.82
C GLU A 299 9.59 -8.95 0.82
N VAL A 300 8.73 -7.93 0.85
CA VAL A 300 7.64 -7.81 -0.12
C VAL A 300 8.15 -7.60 -1.54
N ASN A 301 9.15 -6.73 -1.70
CA ASN A 301 9.83 -6.53 -2.98
C ASN A 301 10.43 -7.85 -3.51
N GLN A 302 11.06 -8.65 -2.64
CA GLN A 302 11.57 -9.97 -3.01
C GLN A 302 10.44 -10.91 -3.45
N ILE A 303 9.34 -10.98 -2.70
CA ILE A 303 8.21 -11.87 -3.02
C ILE A 303 7.63 -11.55 -4.40
N ILE A 304 7.48 -10.28 -4.75
CA ILE A 304 6.91 -9.89 -6.05
C ILE A 304 7.97 -10.01 -7.18
N CYS A 305 9.22 -9.58 -6.95
CA CYS A 305 10.29 -9.60 -7.98
C CYS A 305 10.87 -10.98 -8.28
N THR A 306 10.79 -11.93 -7.33
CA THR A 306 11.37 -13.27 -7.49
C THR A 306 10.26 -14.30 -7.66
N PRO A 307 9.68 -14.48 -8.86
CA PRO A 307 8.68 -15.50 -9.11
C PRO A 307 9.29 -16.91 -9.01
N LEU A 308 8.44 -17.94 -9.08
CA LEU A 308 8.93 -19.31 -9.22
C LEU A 308 9.81 -19.45 -10.47
N PRO A 309 10.89 -20.25 -10.44
CA PRO A 309 11.76 -20.43 -11.59
C PRO A 309 10.96 -20.82 -12.83
N PHE A 310 11.15 -20.06 -13.92
CA PHE A 310 10.39 -20.27 -15.16
C PHE A 310 10.43 -21.72 -15.68
N PRO A 311 11.57 -22.45 -15.67
CA PRO A 311 11.61 -23.84 -16.12
C PRO A 311 10.64 -24.76 -15.34
N TYR A 312 10.44 -24.51 -14.05
CA TYR A 312 9.52 -25.28 -13.22
C TYR A 312 8.06 -25.00 -13.61
N ASN A 313 7.69 -23.72 -13.75
CA ASN A 313 6.34 -23.34 -14.18
C ASN A 313 6.04 -23.87 -15.60
N HIS A 314 6.99 -23.69 -16.52
CA HIS A 314 6.90 -24.19 -17.88
C HIS A 314 6.68 -25.71 -17.94
N LEU A 315 7.48 -26.49 -17.21
CA LEU A 315 7.35 -27.95 -17.18
C LEU A 315 5.99 -28.39 -16.62
N CYS A 316 5.50 -27.74 -15.55
CA CYS A 316 4.17 -28.03 -15.00
C CYS A 316 3.07 -27.79 -16.03
N LYS A 317 3.08 -26.64 -16.72
CA LYS A 317 2.11 -26.31 -17.77
C LYS A 317 2.21 -27.26 -18.96
N LEU A 318 3.42 -27.61 -19.40
CA LEU A 318 3.64 -28.53 -20.51
C LEU A 318 3.11 -29.93 -20.21
N LEU A 319 3.43 -30.48 -19.02
CA LEU A 319 2.95 -31.80 -18.62
C LEU A 319 1.43 -31.83 -18.45
N LEU A 320 0.84 -30.77 -17.89
CA LEU A 320 -0.61 -30.63 -17.78
C LEU A 320 -1.28 -30.59 -19.16
N PHE A 321 -0.70 -29.84 -20.11
CA PHE A 321 -1.15 -29.78 -21.50
C PHE A 321 -1.07 -31.15 -22.20
N LEU A 322 0.08 -31.84 -22.11
CA LEU A 322 0.27 -33.17 -22.71
C LEU A 322 -0.66 -34.22 -22.12
N PHE A 323 -0.95 -34.13 -20.81
CA PHE A 323 -1.94 -34.97 -20.18
C PHE A 323 -3.34 -34.69 -20.70
N PHE A 324 -3.75 -33.42 -20.79
CA PHE A 324 -5.05 -33.07 -21.36
C PHE A 324 -5.19 -33.48 -22.82
N LEU A 325 -4.12 -33.46 -23.61
CA LEU A 325 -4.13 -33.92 -24.99
C LEU A 325 -4.31 -35.45 -25.11
N SER A 326 -3.83 -36.22 -24.14
CA SER A 326 -3.80 -37.69 -24.23
C SER A 326 -4.89 -38.40 -23.43
N PHE A 327 -5.33 -37.84 -22.30
CA PHE A 327 -6.21 -38.55 -21.36
C PHE A 327 -7.58 -39.00 -21.92
N PRO A 328 -8.24 -38.33 -22.88
CA PRO A 328 -9.56 -38.77 -23.35
C PRO A 328 -9.50 -39.98 -24.27
N PHE A 329 -8.31 -40.34 -24.78
CA PHE A 329 -8.12 -41.49 -25.66
C PHE A 329 -7.89 -42.81 -24.88
N TYR A 330 -7.82 -42.74 -23.55
CA TYR A 330 -7.78 -43.90 -22.66
C TYR A 330 -9.22 -44.28 -22.26
N ILE A 331 -9.91 -45.01 -23.14
CA ILE A 331 -11.33 -45.34 -22.98
C ILE A 331 -11.53 -46.80 -22.60
N GLU A 332 -12.45 -47.01 -21.65
CA GLU A 332 -12.95 -48.32 -21.27
C GLU A 332 -14.39 -48.47 -21.74
N LYS A 333 -14.59 -49.11 -22.89
CA LYS A 333 -15.92 -49.25 -23.52
C LYS A 333 -16.95 -49.90 -22.58
N GLU A 334 -16.50 -50.81 -21.71
CA GLU A 334 -17.32 -51.52 -20.72
C GLU A 334 -17.94 -50.59 -19.65
N LEU A 335 -17.28 -49.46 -19.33
CA LEU A 335 -17.71 -48.53 -18.29
C LEU A 335 -18.69 -47.44 -18.78
N GLY A 336 -18.96 -47.41 -20.09
CA GLY A 336 -19.97 -46.53 -20.70
C GLY A 336 -19.58 -45.04 -20.73
N LEU A 337 -20.55 -44.19 -21.12
CA LEU A 337 -20.35 -42.75 -21.33
C LEU A 337 -20.01 -41.99 -20.05
N TRP A 338 -20.56 -42.42 -18.90
CA TRP A 338 -20.42 -41.69 -17.64
C TRP A 338 -18.97 -41.60 -17.18
N VAL A 339 -18.27 -42.74 -17.09
CA VAL A 339 -16.85 -42.78 -16.70
C VAL A 339 -15.98 -42.09 -17.76
N ASN A 340 -16.22 -42.39 -19.04
CA ASN A 340 -15.32 -41.93 -20.10
C ASN A 340 -15.45 -40.44 -20.45
N VAL A 341 -16.60 -39.81 -20.16
CA VAL A 341 -16.85 -38.39 -20.48
C VAL A 341 -16.99 -37.56 -19.21
N VAL A 342 -17.92 -37.92 -18.32
CA VAL A 342 -18.27 -37.10 -17.15
C VAL A 342 -17.14 -37.10 -16.13
N GLU A 343 -16.66 -38.28 -15.70
CA GLU A 343 -15.58 -38.38 -14.72
C GLU A 343 -14.28 -37.76 -15.24
N ASN A 344 -13.94 -38.01 -16.50
CA ASN A 344 -12.81 -37.40 -17.19
C ASN A 344 -12.91 -35.85 -17.22
N THR A 345 -14.09 -35.30 -17.48
CA THR A 345 -14.31 -33.85 -17.44
C THR A 345 -14.17 -33.31 -16.02
N LEU A 346 -14.71 -34.01 -15.01
CA LEU A 346 -14.57 -33.63 -13.60
C LEU A 346 -13.10 -33.64 -13.15
N LEU A 347 -12.32 -34.64 -13.57
CA LEU A 347 -10.88 -34.69 -13.33
C LEU A 347 -10.16 -33.49 -13.94
N ALA A 348 -10.53 -33.12 -15.17
CA ALA A 348 -9.97 -31.94 -15.82
C ALA A 348 -10.31 -30.65 -15.06
N VAL A 349 -11.55 -30.50 -14.60
CA VAL A 349 -11.96 -29.37 -13.75
C VAL A 349 -11.16 -29.33 -12.45
N ALA A 350 -10.94 -30.48 -11.80
CA ALA A 350 -10.17 -30.56 -10.56
C ALA A 350 -8.69 -30.13 -10.77
N LEU A 351 -8.04 -30.65 -11.81
CA LEU A 351 -6.63 -30.33 -12.11
C LEU A 351 -6.46 -28.87 -12.57
N LEU A 352 -7.33 -28.38 -13.45
CA LEU A 352 -7.35 -26.97 -13.86
C LEU A 352 -7.64 -26.05 -12.67
N GLY A 353 -8.52 -26.48 -11.76
CA GLY A 353 -8.85 -25.69 -10.59
C GLY A 353 -7.67 -25.58 -9.63
N LEU A 354 -6.94 -26.67 -9.40
CA LEU A 354 -5.75 -26.65 -8.56
C LEU A 354 -4.62 -25.80 -9.17
N ASP A 355 -4.45 -25.86 -10.50
CA ASP A 355 -3.53 -24.99 -11.24
C ASP A 355 -3.90 -23.49 -11.15
N CYS A 356 -5.19 -23.18 -11.18
CA CYS A 356 -5.73 -21.83 -10.98
C CYS A 356 -5.44 -21.32 -9.56
N ILE A 357 -5.77 -22.11 -8.53
CA ILE A 357 -5.49 -21.78 -7.13
C ILE A 357 -3.99 -21.54 -6.92
N ALA A 358 -3.13 -22.40 -7.47
CA ALA A 358 -1.69 -22.23 -7.36
C ALA A 358 -1.22 -20.91 -7.99
N THR A 359 -1.80 -20.51 -9.12
CA THR A 359 -1.46 -19.26 -9.81
C THR A 359 -1.95 -18.03 -9.03
N GLU A 360 -3.16 -18.06 -8.50
CA GLU A 360 -3.73 -16.98 -7.66
C GLU A 360 -2.93 -16.79 -6.36
N LEU A 361 -2.41 -17.86 -5.76
CA LEU A 361 -1.60 -17.78 -4.54
C LEU A 361 -0.13 -17.33 -4.76
N GLU A 362 0.35 -17.24 -6.01
CA GLU A 362 1.77 -16.95 -6.29
C GLU A 362 2.17 -15.50 -5.96
N ASN A 363 1.26 -14.53 -6.15
CA ASN A 363 1.45 -13.13 -5.84
C ASN A 363 0.27 -12.59 -5.00
N PRO A 364 0.42 -12.44 -3.67
CA PRO A 364 -0.67 -12.00 -2.79
C PRO A 364 -0.96 -10.49 -2.82
N PHE A 365 -0.21 -9.71 -3.61
CA PHE A 365 -0.26 -8.25 -3.65
C PHE A 365 -0.86 -7.70 -4.95
N GLY A 366 -1.47 -8.56 -5.77
CA GLY A 366 -2.19 -8.15 -6.96
C GLY A 366 -3.55 -7.51 -6.63
N ASP A 367 -4.40 -7.46 -7.64
CA ASP A 367 -5.78 -6.98 -7.55
C ASP A 367 -6.80 -8.14 -7.70
N ASP A 368 -6.36 -9.40 -7.51
CA ASP A 368 -7.28 -10.54 -7.54
C ASP A 368 -8.21 -10.52 -6.32
N ALA A 369 -9.40 -11.13 -6.43
CA ALA A 369 -10.42 -11.04 -5.38
C ALA A 369 -9.93 -11.58 -4.01
N ASN A 370 -9.04 -12.58 -4.03
CA ASN A 370 -8.48 -13.23 -2.85
C ASN A 370 -7.15 -12.63 -2.38
N ASP A 371 -6.61 -11.62 -3.07
CA ASP A 371 -5.38 -10.95 -2.66
C ASP A 371 -5.54 -10.15 -1.37
N LEU A 372 -4.39 -9.76 -0.81
CA LEU A 372 -4.32 -8.96 0.40
C LEU A 372 -4.94 -7.59 0.16
N ASN A 373 -5.87 -7.25 1.04
CA ASN A 373 -6.59 -6.00 0.92
C ASN A 373 -5.78 -4.84 1.50
N MET A 374 -4.94 -4.23 0.67
CA MET A 374 -4.08 -3.12 1.06
C MET A 374 -4.88 -1.87 1.44
N TYR A 375 -5.96 -1.57 0.72
CA TYR A 375 -6.83 -0.41 1.02
C TYR A 375 -7.41 -0.48 2.42
N ASP A 376 -7.93 -1.64 2.81
CA ASP A 376 -8.48 -1.87 4.15
C ASP A 376 -7.42 -1.69 5.24
N ARG A 377 -6.16 -2.09 4.98
CA ARG A 377 -5.05 -1.89 5.92
C ARG A 377 -4.67 -0.42 6.06
N VAL A 378 -4.61 0.33 4.96
CA VAL A 378 -4.37 1.78 4.99
C VAL A 378 -5.50 2.49 5.72
N ALA A 379 -6.76 2.16 5.41
CA ALA A 379 -7.93 2.75 6.07
C ALA A 379 -7.96 2.45 7.58
N THR A 380 -7.62 1.21 7.96
CA THR A 380 -7.48 0.83 9.38
C THR A 380 -6.41 1.67 10.06
N LEU A 381 -5.26 1.86 9.43
CA LEU A 381 -4.19 2.71 9.98
C LEU A 381 -4.66 4.16 10.13
N GLU A 382 -5.32 4.74 9.13
CA GLU A 382 -5.87 6.11 9.20
C GLU A 382 -6.83 6.27 10.38
N GLN A 383 -7.73 5.30 10.61
CA GLN A 383 -8.66 5.32 11.74
C GLN A 383 -7.93 5.20 13.09
N GLU A 384 -7.01 4.25 13.21
CA GLU A 384 -6.21 4.03 14.43
C GLU A 384 -5.42 5.27 14.80
N VAL A 385 -4.76 5.90 13.83
CA VAL A 385 -3.98 7.13 14.01
C VAL A 385 -4.83 8.25 14.57
N MET A 386 -6.01 8.50 14.00
CA MET A 386 -6.90 9.56 14.50
C MET A 386 -7.39 9.29 15.93
N VAL A 387 -7.55 8.02 16.32
CA VAL A 387 -7.83 7.65 17.71
C VAL A 387 -6.61 7.89 18.59
N PHE A 388 -5.40 7.52 18.16
CA PHE A 388 -4.17 7.70 18.95
C PHE A 388 -3.83 9.17 19.18
N VAL A 389 -3.99 10.03 18.16
CA VAL A 389 -3.76 11.47 18.32
C VAL A 389 -4.73 12.07 19.35
N LYS A 390 -6.00 11.67 19.31
CA LYS A 390 -7.00 12.08 20.32
C LYS A 390 -6.66 11.58 21.73
N LEU A 391 -6.18 10.34 21.85
CA LEU A 391 -5.75 9.77 23.14
C LEU A 391 -4.49 10.44 23.69
N CYS A 392 -3.56 10.84 22.82
CA CYS A 392 -2.42 11.68 23.18
C CYS A 392 -2.87 13.04 23.74
N GLY A 393 -4.10 13.48 23.39
CA GLY A 393 -4.66 14.74 23.83
C GLY A 393 -4.03 15.93 23.13
N ASP A 394 -3.57 15.76 21.89
CA ASP A 394 -3.02 16.83 21.07
C ASP A 394 -4.06 17.29 20.04
N ASP A 395 -4.88 18.25 20.46
CA ASP A 395 -5.96 18.78 19.65
C ASP A 395 -5.43 19.53 18.41
N ALA A 396 -4.28 20.20 18.55
CA ALA A 396 -3.64 20.93 17.46
C ALA A 396 -3.20 19.98 16.33
N CYS A 397 -2.56 18.86 16.69
CA CYS A 397 -2.25 17.80 15.73
C CYS A 397 -3.53 17.19 15.12
N SER A 398 -4.55 16.89 15.94
CA SER A 398 -5.78 16.28 15.45
C SER A 398 -6.55 17.18 14.47
N GLN A 399 -6.53 18.50 14.68
CA GLN A 399 -7.27 19.45 13.84
C GLN A 399 -6.65 19.62 12.45
N ASN A 400 -5.36 19.29 12.29
CA ASN A 400 -4.68 19.35 10.98
C ASN A 400 -5.19 18.31 9.98
N PHE A 401 -5.94 17.29 10.42
CA PHE A 401 -6.44 16.23 9.55
C PHE A 401 -7.95 16.32 9.36
N ILE A 402 -8.39 16.10 8.13
CA ILE A 402 -9.81 16.08 7.72
C ILE A 402 -10.12 14.81 6.95
N TRP A 403 -11.33 14.27 7.17
CA TRP A 403 -11.83 13.13 6.42
C TRP A 403 -12.46 13.59 5.11
N GLN A 404 -12.05 12.98 4.00
CA GLN A 404 -12.68 13.15 2.69
C GLN A 404 -13.42 11.88 2.28
N ASP A 405 -14.47 12.03 1.49
CA ASP A 405 -15.22 10.89 0.94
C ASP A 405 -14.48 10.27 -0.24
N PHE A 406 -14.54 8.95 -0.35
CA PHE A 406 -14.02 8.23 -1.51
C PHE A 406 -14.91 8.47 -2.74
N PRO A 407 -14.33 8.73 -3.94
CA PRO A 407 -15.10 8.86 -5.17
C PRO A 407 -15.79 7.54 -5.53
N THR A 408 -17.05 7.63 -5.99
CA THR A 408 -17.88 6.48 -6.37
C THR A 408 -17.30 5.66 -7.52
N GLU A 409 -16.54 6.30 -8.40
CA GLU A 409 -15.96 5.70 -9.61
C GLU A 409 -14.84 4.70 -9.30
N ILE A 410 -14.13 4.93 -8.19
CA ILE A 410 -12.98 4.10 -7.78
C ILE A 410 -13.46 2.91 -6.95
N HIS A 411 -14.67 2.98 -6.38
CA HIS A 411 -15.23 1.95 -5.50
C HIS A 411 -15.47 0.59 -6.16
N GLU A 412 -15.51 0.50 -7.50
CA GLU A 412 -15.70 -0.78 -8.19
C GLU A 412 -14.56 -1.76 -7.86
N GLY A 413 -14.89 -2.84 -7.15
CA GLY A 413 -13.92 -3.89 -6.78
C GLY A 413 -13.06 -3.58 -5.55
N MET A 414 -13.25 -2.43 -4.89
CA MET A 414 -12.58 -2.10 -3.63
C MET A 414 -13.40 -2.56 -2.41
N PRO A 415 -12.78 -2.82 -1.25
CA PRO A 415 -13.52 -2.91 0.02
C PRO A 415 -14.38 -1.67 0.31
N PRO A 416 -15.33 -1.77 1.26
CA PRO A 416 -16.20 -0.67 1.66
C PRO A 416 -15.45 0.38 2.50
N VAL A 417 -14.40 0.99 1.94
CA VAL A 417 -13.69 2.13 2.53
C VAL A 417 -14.35 3.39 2.02
N THR A 418 -15.07 4.09 2.88
CA THR A 418 -15.89 5.25 2.49
C THR A 418 -15.18 6.58 2.60
N LYS A 419 -14.16 6.67 3.46
CA LYS A 419 -13.42 7.92 3.72
C LYS A 419 -11.91 7.68 3.84
N PHE A 420 -11.11 8.67 3.46
CA PHE A 420 -9.65 8.71 3.67
C PHE A 420 -9.24 10.00 4.39
N LEU A 421 -8.02 10.02 4.92
CA LEU A 421 -7.49 11.16 5.65
C LEU A 421 -6.65 12.07 4.73
N ALA A 422 -6.84 13.38 4.86
CA ALA A 422 -6.04 14.40 4.19
C ALA A 422 -5.68 15.54 5.17
N LEU A 423 -4.70 16.36 4.82
CA LEU A 423 -4.38 17.57 5.58
C LEU A 423 -5.42 18.65 5.32
N ARG A 424 -5.99 19.22 6.38
CA ARG A 424 -6.95 20.34 6.35
C ARG A 424 -6.46 21.48 5.45
N SER A 425 -5.22 21.92 5.63
CA SER A 425 -4.65 23.00 4.82
C SER A 425 -4.73 22.69 3.32
N GLN A 426 -4.46 21.45 2.92
CA GLN A 426 -4.50 21.07 1.51
C GLN A 426 -5.93 21.01 0.95
N VAL A 427 -6.92 20.69 1.77
CA VAL A 427 -8.33 20.61 1.36
C VAL A 427 -9.02 21.97 1.36
N GLU A 428 -8.87 22.74 2.43
CA GLU A 428 -9.66 23.96 2.67
C GLU A 428 -9.01 25.21 2.05
N SER A 429 -7.68 25.23 1.90
CA SER A 429 -6.94 26.43 1.46
C SER A 429 -5.84 26.17 0.42
N ALA A 430 -5.75 24.95 -0.12
CA ALA A 430 -4.65 24.51 -0.98
C ALA A 430 -3.25 24.75 -0.37
N GLY A 431 -3.14 24.73 0.96
CA GLY A 431 -1.90 24.91 1.71
C GLY A 431 -1.63 26.34 2.20
N LYS A 432 -2.63 27.23 2.19
CA LYS A 432 -2.48 28.66 2.58
C LYS A 432 -3.09 29.04 3.93
N ASP A 433 -3.70 28.09 4.64
CA ASP A 433 -4.41 28.31 5.90
C ASP A 433 -3.42 28.64 7.05
N PRO A 434 -3.53 29.82 7.70
CA PRO A 434 -2.64 30.21 8.78
C PRO A 434 -2.85 29.43 10.09
N ASP A 435 -4.02 28.81 10.29
CA ASP A 435 -4.42 28.18 11.57
C ASP A 435 -3.94 26.72 11.71
N VAL A 436 -3.25 26.20 10.69
CA VAL A 436 -2.74 24.81 10.66
C VAL A 436 -1.32 24.75 11.22
N VAL A 437 -1.03 23.76 12.06
CA VAL A 437 0.29 23.61 12.71
C VAL A 437 1.38 23.35 11.67
N TRP A 438 1.08 22.57 10.64
CA TRP A 438 2.01 22.29 9.53
C TRP A 438 1.57 23.04 8.27
N GLY A 439 2.46 23.89 7.74
CA GLY A 439 2.23 24.66 6.51
C GLY A 439 1.53 26.01 6.68
N GLY A 440 1.12 26.38 7.91
CA GLY A 440 0.66 27.72 8.26
C GLY A 440 1.74 28.59 8.91
N ALA A 441 1.39 29.81 9.34
CA ALA A 441 2.30 30.73 10.05
C ALA A 441 2.85 30.17 11.38
N CYS A 442 2.21 29.12 11.92
CA CYS A 442 2.64 28.41 13.11
C CYS A 442 3.70 27.33 12.85
N SER A 443 4.08 27.09 11.59
CA SER A 443 5.12 26.14 11.20
C SER A 443 6.47 26.54 11.78
N ARG A 444 7.25 25.53 12.18
CA ARG A 444 8.60 25.67 12.72
C ARG A 444 9.55 26.43 11.80
N ALA A 445 9.33 26.38 10.49
CA ALA A 445 10.08 27.22 9.54
C ALA A 445 9.95 28.71 9.87
N HIS A 446 8.73 29.18 10.15
CA HIS A 446 8.46 30.57 10.54
C HIS A 446 8.91 30.89 11.98
N ILE A 447 8.91 29.90 12.88
CA ILE A 447 9.42 30.07 14.24
C ILE A 447 10.92 30.44 14.24
N TYR A 448 11.71 29.91 13.30
CA TYR A 448 13.13 30.25 13.19
C TYR A 448 13.38 31.55 12.43
N GLU A 449 12.55 31.90 11.44
CA GLU A 449 12.61 33.21 10.76
C GLU A 449 12.38 34.34 11.76
N GLY A 450 11.33 34.26 12.59
CA GLY A 450 11.06 35.30 13.59
C GLY A 450 12.13 35.44 14.68
N MET A 451 12.93 34.39 14.95
CA MET A 451 14.09 34.52 15.85
C MET A 451 15.31 35.12 15.19
N ARG A 452 15.45 34.95 13.87
CA ARG A 452 16.50 35.61 13.12
C ARG A 452 16.24 37.11 13.09
N ASP A 453 15.00 37.52 12.89
CA ASP A 453 14.61 38.94 12.93
C ASP A 453 14.87 39.55 14.33
N LEU A 454 14.56 38.82 15.42
CA LEU A 454 14.85 39.26 16.79
C LEU A 454 16.37 39.32 17.10
N ALA A 455 17.16 38.39 16.56
CA ALA A 455 18.62 38.42 16.73
C ALA A 455 19.26 39.55 15.91
N GLU A 456 18.72 39.86 14.73
CA GLU A 456 19.13 40.99 13.91
C GLU A 456 18.72 42.33 14.57
N GLU A 457 17.57 42.40 15.25
CA GLU A 457 17.16 43.54 16.08
C GLU A 457 18.05 43.73 17.33
N ASP A 458 18.42 42.65 18.03
CA ASP A 458 19.32 42.71 19.20
C ASP A 458 20.75 43.14 18.78
N GLU A 459 21.23 42.70 17.60
CA GLU A 459 22.51 43.15 17.04
C GLU A 459 22.48 44.64 16.61
N GLU A 460 21.37 45.15 16.09
CA GLU A 460 21.19 46.58 15.80
C GLU A 460 21.11 47.45 17.07
N VAL A 461 20.52 46.93 18.16
CA VAL A 461 20.48 47.63 19.45
C VAL A 461 21.87 47.69 20.07
N ASP A 462 22.63 46.59 20.08
CA ASP A 462 24.00 46.56 20.62
C ASP A 462 24.98 47.40 19.78
N ALA A 463 24.79 47.48 18.46
CA ALA A 463 25.56 48.39 17.59
C ALA A 463 25.32 49.87 17.94
N ASN A 464 24.06 50.25 18.21
CA ASN A 464 23.70 51.62 18.61
C ASN A 464 24.21 52.01 20.01
N PHE A 465 24.46 51.04 20.90
CA PHE A 465 25.08 51.30 22.20
C PHE A 465 26.62 51.39 22.13
N SER A 466 27.24 50.96 21.03
CA SER A 466 28.70 50.97 20.86
C SER A 466 29.25 52.24 20.20
N ASP A 467 28.39 53.09 19.62
CA ASP A 467 28.77 54.35 18.96
C ASP A 467 28.72 55.59 19.89
N ASP A 468 28.30 55.42 21.16
CA ASP A 468 28.16 56.51 22.14
C ASP A 468 29.25 56.51 23.25
N SER A 469 30.41 55.86 23.03
CA SER A 469 31.55 55.85 23.96
C SER A 469 32.85 56.42 23.40
#